data_AF-A0A6A8AV77-F1
#
_entry.id   AF-A0A6A8AV77-F1
#
_cell.length_a   1.000
_cell.length_b   1.000
_cell.length_c   1.000
_cell.angle_alpha   90.00
_cell.angle_beta   90.00
_cell.angle_gamma   90.00
#
_symmetry.space_group_name_H-M   'P 1'
#
loop_
_entity.id
_entity.type
_entity.pdbx_description
1 polymer ?
#
loop_
_entity_poly.entity_id
_entity_poly.type
_entity_poly.pdbx_seq_one_letter_code
_entity_poly.pdbx_strand_id
1 'polypeptide(L)'
;GYHAVPTGNDTAISVPIAIQAGLGHLGRHGRLITWERGPLVRILKIFTDLPLPVSPQAPEGIIEFCEVCKKCAKHCPSRSISEGPRTWEGPSDANNPGVYKWYTDAEACLEYWNEIGNGCNNCFRTCSFTKPPGFLHDAVKWFIRNVPQLNRLWVWADDAMGYGTMPDPRKYWD
;
A
#
# COMPACT_ATOMS: atom_id res chain seq x y z
N GLY A 1 -9.80 -2.97 -33.77
CA GLY A 1 -9.30 -1.73 -34.39
C GLY A 1 -9.56 -0.57 -33.47
N TYR A 2 -8.94 -0.58 -32.30
CA TYR A 2 -8.98 0.48 -31.30
C TYR A 2 -7.55 0.88 -30.97
N HIS A 3 -7.32 2.10 -30.54
CA HIS A 3 -6.00 2.57 -30.14
C HIS A 3 -5.67 2.05 -28.74
N ALA A 4 -4.41 1.69 -28.51
CA ALA A 4 -3.92 1.25 -27.22
C ALA A 4 -2.54 1.85 -26.97
N VAL A 5 -2.40 2.60 -25.88
CA VAL A 5 -1.15 3.22 -25.46
C VAL A 5 -0.67 2.48 -24.21
N PRO A 6 0.34 1.59 -24.33
CA PRO A 6 0.92 0.92 -23.18
C PRO A 6 1.76 1.91 -22.36
N THR A 7 1.67 1.82 -21.04
CA THR A 7 2.45 2.71 -20.17
C THR A 7 3.00 1.94 -18.96
N GLY A 8 4.23 2.26 -18.58
CA GLY A 8 4.95 1.60 -17.49
C GLY A 8 4.74 2.34 -16.16
N ASN A 9 5.80 2.94 -15.63
CA ASN A 9 5.72 3.82 -14.45
C ASN A 9 5.45 5.30 -14.81
N ASP A 10 5.46 5.64 -16.09
CA ASP A 10 5.39 6.98 -16.66
C ASP A 10 3.97 7.40 -17.09
N THR A 11 3.85 8.57 -17.73
CA THR A 11 2.61 9.14 -18.32
C THR A 11 1.52 9.55 -17.33
N ALA A 12 1.26 8.76 -16.29
CA ALA A 12 0.22 9.02 -15.29
C ALA A 12 0.53 8.33 -13.96
N ILE A 13 -0.11 8.82 -12.89
CA ILE A 13 0.08 8.28 -11.54
C ILE A 13 -0.72 6.97 -11.40
N SER A 14 -0.05 5.83 -11.29
CA SER A 14 -0.69 4.51 -11.35
C SER A 14 -1.63 4.20 -10.17
N VAL A 15 -1.30 4.64 -8.95
CA VAL A 15 -2.09 4.33 -7.74
C VAL A 15 -3.53 4.86 -7.80
N PRO A 16 -3.80 6.15 -8.08
CA PRO A 16 -5.18 6.64 -8.17
C PRO A 16 -5.97 5.98 -9.30
N ILE A 17 -5.34 5.66 -10.43
CA ILE A 17 -5.98 4.93 -11.53
C ILE A 17 -6.39 3.52 -11.07
N ALA A 18 -5.52 2.82 -10.35
CA ALA A 18 -5.83 1.49 -9.83
C ALA A 18 -6.95 1.51 -8.77
N ILE A 19 -7.05 2.57 -7.97
CA ILE A 19 -8.16 2.78 -7.03
C ILE A 19 -9.46 2.98 -7.82
N GLN A 20 -9.47 3.88 -8.81
CA GLN A 20 -10.64 4.13 -9.67
C GLN A 20 -11.09 2.85 -10.40
N ALA A 21 -10.14 2.02 -10.82
CA ALA A 21 -10.40 0.73 -11.44
C ALA A 21 -10.82 -0.39 -10.47
N GLY A 22 -10.96 -0.10 -9.16
CA GLY A 22 -11.46 -1.05 -8.17
C GLY A 22 -10.45 -2.12 -7.73
N LEU A 23 -9.15 -1.92 -7.96
CA LEU A 23 -8.14 -2.93 -7.64
C LEU A 23 -7.77 -2.95 -6.15
N GLY A 24 -8.00 -1.85 -5.42
CA GLY A 24 -7.65 -1.74 -4.03
C GLY A 24 -7.79 -0.32 -3.50
N HIS A 25 -7.20 -0.07 -2.34
CA HIS A 25 -7.27 1.22 -1.64
C HIS A 25 -5.89 1.78 -1.36
N LEU A 26 -5.83 3.07 -1.06
CA LEU A 26 -4.58 3.73 -0.68
C LEU A 26 -4.14 3.26 0.72
N GLY A 27 -2.92 2.74 0.83
CA GLY A 27 -2.26 2.48 2.11
C GLY A 27 -1.54 3.71 2.67
N ARG A 28 -1.31 3.73 3.99
CA ARG A 28 -0.52 4.78 4.68
C ARG A 28 0.86 5.03 4.06
N HIS A 29 1.49 4.00 3.52
CA HIS A 29 2.79 4.11 2.83
C HIS A 29 2.69 4.70 1.40
N GLY A 30 1.54 5.27 1.01
CA GLY A 30 1.35 5.90 -0.30
C GLY A 30 1.39 4.92 -1.48
N ARG A 31 1.03 3.65 -1.28
CA ARG A 31 0.93 2.64 -2.36
C ARG A 31 -0.43 1.95 -2.28
N LEU A 32 -0.84 1.34 -3.39
CA LEU A 32 -2.07 0.54 -3.45
C LEU A 32 -1.93 -0.67 -2.53
N ILE A 33 -2.99 -0.97 -1.78
CA ILE A 33 -3.17 -2.23 -1.07
C ILE A 33 -4.38 -2.92 -1.69
N THR A 34 -4.17 -4.13 -2.21
CA THR A 34 -5.23 -5.00 -2.71
C THR A 34 -5.68 -5.97 -1.61
N TRP A 35 -6.93 -6.41 -1.62
CA TRP A 35 -7.42 -7.38 -0.63
C TRP A 35 -6.75 -8.75 -0.76
N GLU A 36 -6.39 -9.14 -1.98
CA GLU A 36 -5.79 -10.45 -2.24
C GLU A 36 -4.31 -10.48 -1.89
N ARG A 37 -3.53 -9.50 -2.37
CA ARG A 37 -2.06 -9.51 -2.33
C ARG A 37 -1.45 -8.40 -1.49
N GLY A 38 -2.27 -7.62 -0.80
CA GLY A 38 -1.81 -6.44 -0.08
C GLY A 38 -1.07 -5.48 -1.02
N PRO A 39 0.05 -4.89 -0.59
CA PRO A 39 0.85 -4.02 -1.43
C PRO A 39 1.80 -4.78 -2.39
N LEU A 40 1.86 -6.12 -2.36
CA LEU A 40 2.79 -6.91 -3.19
C LEU A 40 2.34 -7.03 -4.65
N VAL A 41 1.96 -5.92 -5.26
CA VAL A 41 1.56 -5.84 -6.67
C VAL A 41 2.27 -4.66 -7.34
N ARG A 42 2.62 -4.84 -8.62
CA ARG A 42 3.02 -3.72 -9.49
C ARG A 42 1.87 -3.42 -10.44
N ILE A 43 1.68 -2.13 -10.70
CA ILE A 43 0.57 -1.63 -11.50
C ILE A 43 1.11 -1.24 -12.86
N LEU A 44 0.48 -1.75 -13.91
CA LEU A 44 0.63 -1.28 -15.28
C LEU A 44 -0.74 -0.79 -15.78
N LYS A 45 -0.74 0.06 -16.80
CA LYS A 45 -1.96 0.63 -17.35
C LYS A 45 -1.84 0.85 -18.84
N ILE A 46 -2.95 0.65 -19.54
CA ILE A 46 -3.11 0.88 -20.97
C ILE A 46 -4.24 1.89 -21.13
N PHE A 47 -3.98 2.96 -21.85
CA PHE A 47 -5.03 3.91 -22.26
C PHE A 47 -5.57 3.48 -23.61
N THR A 48 -6.89 3.40 -23.74
CA THR A 48 -7.56 2.95 -24.96
C THR A 48 -8.86 3.71 -25.17
N ASP A 49 -9.25 3.85 -26.43
CA ASP A 49 -10.55 4.36 -26.86
C ASP A 49 -11.61 3.24 -27.04
N LEU A 50 -11.23 1.99 -26.74
CA LEU A 50 -12.17 0.88 -26.66
C LEU A 50 -13.23 1.18 -25.58
N PRO A 51 -14.54 1.20 -25.91
CA PRO A 51 -15.58 1.36 -24.91
C PRO A 51 -15.61 0.13 -23.98
N LEU A 52 -15.33 0.36 -22.71
CA LEU A 52 -15.30 -0.66 -21.66
C LEU A 52 -16.26 -0.28 -20.53
N PRO A 53 -16.91 -1.26 -19.87
CA PRO A 53 -17.69 -0.98 -18.67
C PRO A 53 -16.78 -0.51 -17.53
N VAL A 54 -17.32 0.34 -16.65
CA VAL A 54 -16.61 0.80 -15.46
C VAL A 54 -16.56 -0.32 -14.42
N SER A 55 -15.39 -0.53 -13.81
CA SER A 55 -15.21 -1.50 -12.73
C SER A 55 -15.96 -1.10 -11.45
N PRO A 56 -16.48 -2.07 -10.68
CA PRO A 56 -16.96 -1.79 -9.32
C PRO A 56 -15.79 -1.34 -8.42
N GLN A 57 -16.09 -0.55 -7.39
CA GLN A 57 -15.08 -0.14 -6.41
C GLN A 57 -14.61 -1.31 -5.54
N ALA A 58 -13.36 -1.26 -5.08
CA ALA A 58 -12.81 -2.24 -4.16
C ALA A 58 -13.55 -2.19 -2.80
N PRO A 59 -13.70 -3.32 -2.07
CA PRO A 59 -14.28 -3.32 -0.73
C PRO A 59 -13.57 -2.34 0.22
N GLU A 60 -14.33 -1.64 1.06
CA GLU A 60 -13.82 -0.69 2.06
C GLU A 60 -13.13 -1.38 3.26
N GLY A 61 -12.47 -0.63 4.14
CA GLY A 61 -11.86 -1.12 5.39
C GLY A 61 -10.34 -0.95 5.47
N ILE A 62 -9.64 -0.86 4.33
CA ILE A 62 -8.18 -0.70 4.29
C ILE A 62 -7.75 0.65 4.87
N ILE A 63 -8.49 1.72 4.58
CA ILE A 63 -8.16 3.07 5.04
C ILE A 63 -8.32 3.13 6.57
N GLU A 64 -9.44 2.65 7.09
CA GLU A 64 -9.77 2.58 8.52
C GLU A 64 -8.74 1.74 9.29
N PHE A 65 -8.26 0.65 8.67
CA PHE A 65 -7.18 -0.14 9.25
C PHE A 65 -5.86 0.63 9.29
N CYS A 66 -5.52 1.34 8.21
CA CYS A 66 -4.31 2.15 8.12
C CYS A 66 -4.29 3.31 9.14
N GLU A 67 -5.45 3.86 9.51
CA GLU A 67 -5.57 4.90 10.55
C GLU A 67 -4.98 4.43 11.90
N VAL A 68 -5.21 3.17 12.27
CA VAL A 68 -4.77 2.62 13.56
C VAL A 68 -3.47 1.79 13.50
N CYS A 69 -3.19 1.14 12.37
CA CYS A 69 -2.08 0.19 12.24
C CYS A 69 -0.70 0.85 12.38
N LYS A 70 -0.41 1.85 11.52
CA LYS A 70 0.85 2.62 11.49
C LYS A 70 2.14 1.78 11.37
N LYS A 71 2.05 0.47 11.12
CA LYS A 71 3.19 -0.45 11.15
C LYS A 71 4.27 -0.11 10.12
N CYS A 72 3.87 0.28 8.90
CA CYS A 72 4.79 0.73 7.86
C CYS A 72 5.56 2.01 8.24
N ALA A 73 4.95 2.92 8.99
CA ALA A 73 5.60 4.13 9.49
C ALA A 73 6.63 3.81 10.57
N LYS A 74 6.24 3.00 11.55
CA LYS A 74 7.12 2.56 12.65
C LYS A 74 8.38 1.82 12.20
N HIS A 75 8.29 1.09 11.09
CA HIS A 75 9.40 0.30 10.54
C HIS A 75 10.10 0.97 9.34
N CYS A 76 9.74 2.23 9.02
CA CYS A 76 10.38 2.95 7.93
C CYS A 76 11.76 3.45 8.41
N PRO A 77 12.88 2.96 7.85
CA PRO A 77 14.22 3.33 8.32
C PRO A 77 14.53 4.80 8.09
N SER A 78 14.01 5.38 7.00
CA SER A 78 14.16 6.80 6.65
C SER A 78 13.10 7.72 7.26
N ARG A 79 12.16 7.18 8.05
CA ARG A 79 11.03 7.93 8.65
C ARG A 79 10.19 8.72 7.63
N SER A 80 10.20 8.29 6.37
CA SER A 80 9.48 8.93 5.27
C SER A 80 7.96 8.83 5.34
N ILE A 81 7.43 8.00 6.23
CA ILE A 81 5.99 7.73 6.32
C ILE A 81 5.50 8.25 7.66
N SER A 82 4.54 9.18 7.63
CA SER A 82 3.98 9.79 8.83
C SER A 82 3.12 8.81 9.64
N GLU A 83 3.26 8.86 10.96
CA GLU A 83 2.33 8.26 11.93
C GLU A 83 1.09 9.12 12.19
N GLY A 84 1.07 10.35 11.65
CA GLY A 84 -0.01 11.31 11.81
C GLY A 84 -1.28 11.00 11.02
N PRO A 85 -2.28 11.89 11.08
CA PRO A 85 -3.49 11.79 10.28
C PRO A 85 -3.19 12.03 8.79
N ARG A 86 -4.19 11.80 7.95
CA ARG A 86 -4.18 12.27 6.56
C ARG A 86 -4.23 13.80 6.53
N THR A 87 -3.61 14.39 5.52
CA THR A 87 -3.52 15.84 5.29
C THR A 87 -3.91 16.15 3.85
N TRP A 88 -4.05 17.44 3.51
CA TRP A 88 -4.33 17.92 2.14
C TRP A 88 -3.06 18.29 1.36
N GLU A 89 -1.95 18.39 2.07
CA GLU A 89 -0.65 18.84 1.56
C GLU A 89 0.45 17.91 2.08
N GLY A 90 1.52 17.77 1.29
CA GLY A 90 2.67 16.93 1.59
C GLY A 90 3.91 17.75 1.96
N PRO A 91 4.94 17.08 2.50
CA PRO A 91 6.17 17.76 2.95
C PRO A 91 7.06 18.31 1.84
N SER A 92 6.89 17.93 0.57
CA SER A 92 7.77 18.39 -0.52
C SER A 92 7.06 18.51 -1.87
N ASP A 93 7.73 19.16 -2.83
CA ASP A 93 7.26 19.36 -4.21
C ASP A 93 7.07 18.04 -4.99
N ALA A 94 7.67 16.95 -4.51
CA ALA A 94 7.42 15.60 -5.03
C ALA A 94 6.00 15.09 -4.73
N ASN A 95 5.17 15.87 -4.05
CA ASN A 95 3.80 15.53 -3.71
C ASN A 95 2.79 16.40 -4.46
N ASN A 96 1.86 15.75 -5.17
CA ASN A 96 0.70 16.43 -5.74
C ASN A 96 -0.29 16.83 -4.62
N PRO A 97 -0.51 18.14 -4.35
CA PRO A 97 -1.39 18.64 -3.30
C PRO A 97 -2.88 18.47 -3.67
N GLY A 98 -3.78 18.77 -2.72
CA GLY A 98 -5.23 18.83 -2.98
C GLY A 98 -5.96 17.50 -2.89
N VAL A 99 -5.31 16.44 -2.36
CA VAL A 99 -5.94 15.14 -2.14
C VAL A 99 -5.77 14.74 -0.68
N TYR A 100 -6.86 14.44 0.02
CA TYR A 100 -6.80 14.05 1.43
C TYR A 100 -6.23 12.64 1.62
N LYS A 101 -4.94 12.55 1.98
CA LYS A 101 -4.20 11.28 2.11
C LYS A 101 -3.04 11.35 3.09
N TRP A 102 -2.40 10.21 3.33
CA TRP A 102 -1.09 10.18 3.97
C TRP A 102 -0.04 10.53 2.93
N TYR A 103 0.53 11.72 3.07
CA TYR A 103 1.67 12.13 2.30
C TYR A 103 2.94 11.49 2.86
N THR A 104 3.79 10.99 1.96
CA THR A 104 5.10 10.44 2.30
C THR A 104 6.17 11.39 1.83
N ASP A 105 7.21 11.56 2.62
CA ASP A 105 8.43 12.25 2.22
C ASP A 105 9.17 11.37 1.19
N ALA A 106 8.98 11.68 -0.09
CA ALA A 106 9.51 10.91 -1.19
C ALA A 106 11.03 11.08 -1.34
N GLU A 107 11.55 12.26 -0.96
CA GLU A 107 12.97 12.59 -1.03
C GLU A 107 13.75 11.80 0.02
N ALA A 108 13.32 11.84 1.29
CA ALA A 108 13.95 11.02 2.35
C ALA A 108 13.88 9.51 2.03
N CYS A 109 12.83 9.06 1.34
CA CYS A 109 12.71 7.65 0.93
C CYS A 109 13.73 7.31 -0.16
N LEU A 110 13.92 8.20 -1.14
CA LEU A 110 14.88 8.04 -2.23
C LEU A 110 16.32 8.16 -1.73
N GLU A 111 16.61 9.07 -0.83
CA GLU A 111 17.92 9.21 -0.18
C GLU A 111 18.33 7.88 0.47
N TYR A 112 17.42 7.26 1.22
CA TYR A 112 17.70 5.96 1.81
C TYR A 112 17.92 4.84 0.79
N TRP A 113 17.23 4.88 -0.36
CA TRP A 113 17.53 3.93 -1.45
C TRP A 113 18.95 4.10 -1.97
N ASN A 114 19.40 5.35 -2.11
CA ASN A 114 20.76 5.66 -2.55
C ASN A 114 21.79 5.21 -1.50
N GLU A 115 21.51 5.36 -0.21
CA GLU A 115 22.36 4.89 0.88
C GLU A 115 22.55 3.36 0.88
N ILE A 116 21.47 2.60 0.70
CA ILE A 116 21.53 1.13 0.70
C ILE A 116 21.87 0.53 -0.67
N GLY A 117 21.90 1.35 -1.73
CA GLY A 117 22.17 0.93 -3.11
C GLY A 117 21.11 -0.01 -3.72
N ASN A 118 19.88 -0.04 -3.19
CA ASN A 118 18.80 -0.93 -3.65
C ASN A 118 17.41 -0.39 -3.27
N GLY A 119 16.35 -0.99 -3.84
CA GLY A 119 14.97 -0.70 -3.45
C GLY A 119 14.63 -1.22 -2.05
N CYS A 120 14.31 -0.31 -1.12
CA CYS A 120 14.11 -0.64 0.30
C CYS A 120 12.94 -1.62 0.59
N ASN A 121 11.72 -1.29 0.15
CA ASN A 121 10.50 -2.11 0.30
C ASN A 121 10.13 -2.57 1.73
N ASN A 122 10.73 -2.02 2.79
CA ASN A 122 10.39 -2.40 4.17
C ASN A 122 8.92 -2.15 4.53
N CYS A 123 8.33 -1.07 3.99
CA CYS A 123 6.92 -0.76 4.18
C CYS A 123 5.97 -1.80 3.53
N PHE A 124 6.40 -2.46 2.45
CA PHE A 124 5.66 -3.56 1.83
C PHE A 124 5.78 -4.81 2.69
N ARG A 125 7.00 -5.19 3.08
CA ARG A 125 7.27 -6.39 3.89
C ARG A 125 6.50 -6.40 5.22
N THR A 126 6.46 -5.27 5.91
CA THR A 126 5.85 -5.17 7.25
C THR A 126 4.32 -4.96 7.23
N CYS A 127 3.73 -4.68 6.05
CA CYS A 127 2.30 -4.40 5.96
C CYS A 127 1.46 -5.61 6.38
N SER A 128 0.46 -5.43 7.24
CA SER A 128 -0.38 -6.52 7.74
C SER A 128 -1.22 -7.20 6.63
N PHE A 129 -1.29 -6.61 5.43
CA PHE A 129 -1.93 -7.19 4.25
C PHE A 129 -0.99 -8.06 3.38
N THR A 130 0.32 -8.11 3.67
CA THR A 130 1.35 -8.86 2.92
C THR A 130 1.36 -10.36 3.22
N LYS A 131 0.50 -10.80 4.14
CA LYS A 131 0.48 -12.19 4.64
C LYS A 131 0.04 -13.19 3.57
N PRO A 132 0.54 -14.44 3.64
CA PRO A 132 0.07 -15.50 2.76
C PRO A 132 -1.44 -15.73 2.94
N PRO A 133 -2.14 -16.17 1.88
CA PRO A 133 -3.55 -16.53 1.97
C PRO A 133 -3.75 -17.67 2.96
N GLY A 134 -4.90 -17.67 3.64
CA GLY A 134 -5.21 -18.68 4.64
C GLY A 134 -6.45 -18.31 5.42
N PHE A 135 -7.20 -19.34 5.85
CA PHE A 135 -8.50 -19.19 6.49
C PHE A 135 -8.51 -18.15 7.63
N LEU A 136 -7.49 -18.17 8.50
CA LEU A 136 -7.38 -17.20 9.60
C LEU A 136 -7.20 -15.77 9.10
N HIS A 137 -6.37 -15.55 8.08
CA HIS A 137 -6.16 -14.21 7.51
C HIS A 137 -7.38 -13.71 6.74
N ASP A 138 -8.10 -14.59 6.07
CA ASP A 138 -9.32 -14.25 5.34
C ASP A 138 -10.45 -13.89 6.33
N ALA A 139 -10.55 -14.60 7.45
CA ALA A 139 -11.43 -14.25 8.55
C ALA A 139 -11.07 -12.87 9.14
N VAL A 140 -9.80 -12.61 9.41
CA VAL A 140 -9.34 -11.29 9.91
C VAL A 140 -9.65 -10.19 8.89
N LYS A 141 -9.40 -10.40 7.59
CA LYS A 141 -9.77 -9.45 6.53
C LYS A 141 -11.27 -9.19 6.50
N TRP A 142 -12.10 -10.23 6.70
CA TRP A 142 -13.55 -10.05 6.85
C TRP A 142 -13.87 -9.15 8.05
N PHE A 143 -13.25 -9.35 9.22
CA PHE A 143 -13.46 -8.47 10.36
C PHE A 143 -12.97 -7.04 10.12
N ILE A 144 -11.84 -6.85 9.42
CA ILE A 144 -11.37 -5.51 9.06
C ILE A 144 -12.41 -4.76 8.21
N ARG A 145 -13.09 -5.47 7.30
CA ARG A 145 -14.14 -4.88 6.45
C ARG A 145 -15.43 -4.58 7.21
N ASN A 146 -15.84 -5.48 8.10
CA ASN A 146 -17.20 -5.46 8.65
C ASN A 146 -17.26 -4.97 10.11
N VAL A 147 -16.14 -4.99 10.84
CA VAL A 147 -16.06 -4.67 12.28
C VAL A 147 -14.79 -3.86 12.58
N PRO A 148 -14.64 -2.64 12.00
CA PRO A 148 -13.41 -1.84 12.10
C PRO A 148 -13.05 -1.42 13.54
N GLN A 149 -14.00 -1.49 14.48
CA GLN A 149 -13.77 -1.26 15.91
C GLN A 149 -12.73 -2.22 16.50
N LEU A 150 -12.56 -3.40 15.89
CA LEU A 150 -11.57 -4.40 16.30
C LEU A 150 -10.20 -4.20 15.65
N ASN A 151 -10.00 -3.20 14.77
CA ASN A 151 -8.74 -3.04 14.05
C ASN A 151 -7.52 -2.94 14.97
N ARG A 152 -7.63 -2.30 16.14
CA ARG A 152 -6.53 -2.23 17.12
C ARG A 152 -6.17 -3.61 17.69
N LEU A 153 -7.15 -4.48 17.91
CA LEU A 153 -6.93 -5.86 18.33
C LEU A 153 -6.18 -6.63 17.23
N TRP A 154 -6.59 -6.48 15.97
CA TRP A 154 -5.95 -7.17 14.85
C TRP A 154 -4.51 -6.71 14.62
N VAL A 155 -4.23 -5.42 14.80
CA VAL A 155 -2.87 -4.88 14.76
C VAL A 155 -2.01 -5.45 15.89
N TRP A 156 -2.54 -5.51 17.11
CA TRP A 156 -1.83 -6.13 18.22
C TRP A 156 -1.56 -7.62 17.98
N ALA A 157 -2.54 -8.36 17.49
CA ALA A 157 -2.39 -9.78 17.17
C ALA A 157 -1.38 -10.01 16.04
N ASP A 158 -1.35 -9.13 15.04
CA ASP A 158 -0.35 -9.12 13.96
C ASP A 158 1.08 -9.05 14.51
N ASP A 159 1.33 -8.13 15.44
CA ASP A 159 2.63 -7.97 16.10
C ASP A 159 2.95 -9.14 17.05
N ALA A 160 1.98 -9.60 17.84
CA ALA A 160 2.15 -10.70 18.78
C ALA A 160 2.51 -12.03 18.09
N MET A 161 1.99 -12.26 16.88
CA MET A 161 2.34 -13.43 16.06
C MET A 161 3.66 -13.29 15.30
N GLY A 162 4.37 -12.15 15.45
CA GLY A 162 5.69 -11.94 14.85
C GLY A 162 5.67 -11.66 13.34
N TYR A 163 4.52 -11.28 12.77
CA TYR A 163 4.44 -10.94 11.35
C TYR A 163 5.20 -9.65 11.02
N GLY A 164 5.71 -9.56 9.80
CA GLY A 164 6.43 -8.38 9.33
C GLY A 164 7.88 -8.30 9.79
N THR A 165 8.44 -9.38 10.37
CA THR A 165 9.87 -9.54 10.66
C THR A 165 10.66 -9.89 9.40
N MET A 166 11.98 -9.67 9.42
CA MET A 166 12.83 -9.97 8.28
C MET A 166 13.31 -11.41 8.44
N PRO A 167 12.93 -12.33 7.54
CA PRO A 167 13.45 -13.70 7.59
C PRO A 167 14.96 -13.69 7.31
N ASP A 168 15.66 -14.73 7.75
CA ASP A 168 17.08 -14.91 7.47
C ASP A 168 17.30 -14.98 5.95
N PRO A 169 17.99 -14.00 5.33
CA PRO A 169 18.12 -13.94 3.87
C PRO A 169 18.90 -15.13 3.30
N ARG A 170 19.73 -15.80 4.12
CA ARG A 170 20.50 -16.97 3.68
C ARG A 170 19.60 -18.15 3.33
N LYS A 171 18.44 -18.25 3.98
CA LYS A 171 17.46 -19.33 3.77
C LYS A 171 16.54 -19.13 2.58
N TYR A 172 16.71 -18.03 1.82
CA TYR A 172 15.80 -17.74 0.71
C TYR A 172 16.05 -18.63 -0.52
N TRP A 173 17.31 -19.03 -0.73
CA TRP A 173 17.74 -19.83 -1.88
C TRP A 173 17.86 -21.32 -1.58
N ASP A 174 17.76 -21.70 -0.30
CA ASP A 174 17.70 -23.08 0.15
C ASP A 174 16.30 -23.68 -0.15
#